data_AF-A0A917FPY6-F1
#
_entry.id   AF-A0A917FPY6-F1
#
_cell.length_a   1.000
_cell.length_b   1.000
_cell.length_c   1.000
_cell.angle_alpha   90.00
_cell.angle_beta   90.00
_cell.angle_gamma   90.00
#
_symmetry.space_group_name_H-M   'P 1'
#
loop_
_entity.id
_entity.type
_entity.pdbx_description
1 polymer ?
#
loop_
_entity_poly.entity_id
_entity_poly.type
_entity_poly.pdbx_seq_one_letter_code
_entity_poly.pdbx_strand_id
1 'polypeptide(L)'
;MANPSFNRTFLLVLYGFVVVFALKWIFPQDMLLGIILFFGLLIPFFFLLRWPHTPGPLLIGLLALLTGKLAYAVTTDPLAGPDEINYFEQVSSFERLSDFMPYALQHISGEWANMSAYPIFGLLYMPFFKWIEVQEPLPIIAFNALLFVLIVNQTYRLNESYLTYPTPGENRSGFHSMVILGLLLSPSFMLMTSIFAKDVTCVLLGVYAAGLLLRRKYIWFVIVMVYATGLRDYAIVYTLGFYFFYAQRFRSAVAVMLGAMAILAVQVGPTGLINSVLLTIFLFVSPNPVNPGNWDSEVFLRTLEAVWMLVILGLSAIVFMKYKETRKFYILAFILLYTYACTLVLVGYVTVTGRELEYGVGTIGDNMVRKKLPVLPLLYIMQGYTLVWFARLCRTPVRRSAAAPMELTLSTSIGGEGEDDLSNKRILKGGGIHAGS
;
A
#
# COMPACT_ATOMS: atom_id res chain seq x y z
N MET A 1 -32.55 11.52 18.28
CA MET A 1 -31.48 10.51 18.45
C MET A 1 -30.28 10.96 17.62
N ALA A 2 -29.19 11.38 18.25
CA ALA A 2 -28.01 11.88 17.54
C ALA A 2 -27.36 10.76 16.72
N ASN A 3 -27.03 11.05 15.47
CA ASN A 3 -26.38 10.10 14.57
C ASN A 3 -25.00 9.74 15.17
N PRO A 4 -24.73 8.49 15.58
CA PRO A 4 -23.48 8.12 16.28
C PRO A 4 -22.22 8.40 15.45
N SER A 5 -22.36 8.65 14.15
CA SER A 5 -21.30 9.10 13.24
C SER A 5 -20.83 10.54 13.48
N PHE A 6 -21.73 11.46 13.86
CA PHE A 6 -21.41 12.89 14.02
C PHE A 6 -20.53 13.15 15.24
N ASN A 7 -20.92 12.60 16.41
CA ASN A 7 -20.15 12.74 17.65
C ASN A 7 -18.73 12.20 17.50
N ARG A 8 -18.55 11.13 16.71
CA ARG A 8 -17.23 10.52 16.50
C ARG A 8 -16.32 11.37 15.62
N THR A 9 -16.81 11.90 14.49
CA THR A 9 -16.01 12.78 13.64
C THR A 9 -15.59 14.02 14.42
N PHE A 10 -16.51 14.57 15.21
CA PHE A 10 -16.21 15.67 16.12
C PHE A 10 -15.12 15.29 17.14
N LEU A 11 -15.23 14.14 17.80
CA LEU A 11 -14.22 13.64 18.73
C LEU A 11 -12.86 13.40 18.07
N LEU A 12 -12.81 12.88 16.84
CA LEU A 12 -11.57 12.69 16.09
C LEU A 12 -10.89 14.03 15.79
N VAL A 13 -11.67 15.04 15.38
CA VAL A 13 -11.16 16.38 15.10
C VAL A 13 -10.67 17.03 16.40
N LEU A 14 -11.48 16.98 17.46
CA LEU A 14 -11.13 17.51 18.78
C LEU A 14 -9.87 16.85 19.33
N TYR A 15 -9.79 15.52 19.26
CA TYR A 15 -8.61 14.78 19.70
C TYR A 15 -7.39 15.12 18.85
N GLY A 16 -7.55 15.27 17.53
CA GLY A 16 -6.50 15.73 16.64
C GLY A 16 -5.96 17.11 17.05
N PHE A 17 -6.84 18.04 17.42
CA PHE A 17 -6.42 19.33 17.99
C PHE A 17 -5.65 19.15 19.29
N VAL A 18 -6.14 18.34 20.24
CA VAL A 18 -5.43 18.07 21.50
C VAL A 18 -4.03 17.53 21.25
N VAL A 19 -3.88 16.58 20.33
CA VAL A 19 -2.56 16.05 19.94
C VAL A 19 -1.66 17.16 19.42
N VAL A 20 -2.11 17.92 18.41
CA VAL A 20 -1.30 18.99 17.79
C VAL A 20 -0.92 20.09 18.78
N PHE A 21 -1.84 20.46 19.69
CA PHE A 21 -1.54 21.43 20.74
C PHE A 21 -0.54 20.87 21.75
N ALA A 22 -0.71 19.63 22.20
CA ALA A 22 0.24 19.00 23.11
C ALA A 22 1.67 18.99 22.52
N LEU A 23 1.79 18.72 21.21
CA LEU A 23 3.08 18.75 20.54
C LEU A 23 3.78 20.11 20.64
N LYS A 24 3.04 21.21 20.42
CA LYS A 24 3.61 22.56 20.49
C LYS A 24 4.26 22.87 21.85
N TRP A 25 3.67 22.38 22.93
CA TRP A 25 4.16 22.68 24.29
C TRP A 25 5.31 21.78 24.73
N ILE A 26 5.31 20.51 24.31
CA ILE A 26 6.25 19.51 24.81
C ILE A 26 7.54 19.49 24.00
N PHE A 27 7.45 19.53 22.67
CA PHE A 27 8.61 19.37 21.79
C PHE A 27 9.74 20.39 22.03
N PRO A 28 9.48 21.69 22.30
CA PRO A 28 10.53 22.64 22.62
C PRO A 28 11.25 22.39 23.96
N GLN A 29 10.64 21.61 24.86
CA GLN A 29 11.21 21.32 26.18
C GLN A 29 12.13 20.10 26.13
N ASP A 30 11.63 19.00 25.57
CA ASP A 30 12.35 17.74 25.39
C ASP A 30 11.74 16.99 24.22
N MET A 31 12.52 16.81 23.15
CA MET A 31 12.03 16.17 21.92
C MET A 31 11.78 14.68 22.08
N LEU A 32 12.61 13.98 22.87
CA LEU A 32 12.43 12.54 23.08
C LEU A 32 11.15 12.31 23.88
N LEU A 33 10.93 13.10 24.94
CA LEU A 33 9.69 13.09 25.69
C LEU A 33 8.50 13.48 24.80
N GLY A 34 8.66 14.47 23.92
CA GLY A 34 7.67 14.86 22.92
C GLY A 34 7.23 13.71 22.02
N ILE A 35 8.19 12.92 21.53
CA ILE A 35 7.94 11.74 20.70
C ILE A 35 7.24 10.64 21.49
N ILE A 36 7.71 10.34 22.71
CA ILE A 36 7.10 9.34 23.59
C ILE A 36 5.64 9.70 23.88
N LEU A 37 5.38 10.95 24.27
CA LEU A 37 4.02 11.43 24.56
C LEU A 37 3.15 11.46 23.31
N PHE A 38 3.69 11.86 22.16
CA PHE A 38 2.98 11.78 20.89
C PHE A 38 2.53 10.36 20.56
N PHE A 39 3.41 9.37 20.73
CA PHE A 39 3.07 7.97 20.50
C PHE A 39 2.06 7.43 21.51
N GLY A 40 2.16 7.85 22.77
CA GLY A 40 1.13 7.57 23.78
C GLY A 40 -0.25 8.13 23.36
N LEU A 41 -0.28 9.36 22.84
CA LEU A 41 -1.50 10.00 22.32
C LEU A 41 -1.96 9.43 20.97
N LEU A 42 -1.09 8.75 20.21
CA LEU A 42 -1.49 8.08 18.98
C LEU A 42 -2.40 6.87 19.28
N ILE A 43 -2.27 6.25 20.46
CA ILE A 43 -3.04 5.06 20.84
C ILE A 43 -4.55 5.35 20.88
N PRO A 44 -5.07 6.36 21.62
CA PRO A 44 -6.49 6.68 21.61
C PRO A 44 -6.98 7.13 20.22
N PHE A 45 -6.18 7.94 19.51
CA PHE A 45 -6.50 8.37 18.14
C PHE A 45 -6.75 7.17 17.23
N PHE A 46 -5.89 6.16 17.33
CA PHE A 46 -5.95 4.97 16.52
C PHE A 46 -7.22 4.12 16.81
N PHE A 47 -7.64 4.01 18.06
CA PHE A 47 -8.90 3.36 18.42
C PHE A 47 -10.13 4.13 17.89
N LEU A 48 -10.09 5.47 17.87
CA LEU A 48 -11.17 6.30 17.33
C LEU A 48 -11.37 6.15 15.81
N LEU A 49 -10.35 5.71 15.06
CA LEU A 49 -10.43 5.49 13.60
C LEU A 49 -11.39 4.35 13.20
N ARG A 50 -11.83 3.52 14.17
CA ARG A 50 -12.77 2.39 14.11
C ARG A 50 -12.35 1.31 13.11
N TRP A 51 -11.96 0.18 13.66
CA TRP A 51 -11.49 -0.99 12.92
C TRP A 51 -12.33 -2.21 13.31
N PRO A 52 -13.57 -2.29 12.82
CA PRO A 52 -14.61 -3.15 13.39
C PRO A 52 -14.27 -4.65 13.39
N HIS A 53 -13.36 -5.11 12.53
CA HIS A 53 -13.21 -6.55 12.25
C HIS A 53 -11.99 -7.22 12.90
N THR A 54 -11.02 -6.47 13.45
CA THR A 54 -9.69 -7.02 13.82
C THR A 54 -8.95 -6.25 14.94
N PRO A 55 -9.51 -6.08 16.16
CA PRO A 55 -8.90 -5.24 17.21
C PRO A 55 -7.57 -5.80 17.75
N GLY A 56 -7.41 -7.12 17.87
CA GLY A 56 -6.19 -7.75 18.40
C GLY A 56 -4.96 -7.56 17.49
N PRO A 57 -5.00 -8.02 16.22
CA PRO A 57 -3.92 -7.79 15.26
C PRO A 57 -3.53 -6.31 15.13
N LEU A 58 -4.53 -5.45 15.23
CA LEU A 58 -4.34 -4.01 15.17
C LEU A 58 -3.58 -3.47 16.39
N LEU A 59 -3.92 -3.91 17.61
CA LEU A 59 -3.18 -3.52 18.82
C LEU A 59 -1.73 -4.04 18.77
N ILE A 60 -1.53 -5.30 18.37
CA ILE A 60 -0.19 -5.89 18.23
C ILE A 60 0.64 -5.10 17.21
N GLY A 61 0.06 -4.82 16.03
CA GLY A 61 0.73 -4.05 14.99
C GLY A 61 1.04 -2.62 15.43
N LEU A 62 0.13 -1.96 16.17
CA LEU A 62 0.38 -0.62 16.70
C LEU A 62 1.49 -0.63 17.73
N LEU A 63 1.46 -1.54 18.71
CA LEU A 63 2.52 -1.62 19.72
C LEU A 63 3.87 -1.88 19.09
N ALA A 64 3.95 -2.80 18.11
CA ALA A 64 5.17 -3.05 17.36
C ALA A 64 5.62 -1.82 16.56
N LEU A 65 4.69 -1.09 15.93
CA LEU A 65 4.99 0.17 15.24
C LEU A 65 5.58 1.20 16.21
N LEU A 66 4.94 1.42 17.36
CA LEU A 66 5.39 2.41 18.34
C LEU A 66 6.75 2.05 18.90
N THR A 67 6.98 0.79 19.27
CA THR A 67 8.29 0.31 19.73
C THR A 67 9.35 0.46 18.65
N GLY A 68 9.06 0.05 17.41
CA GLY A 68 9.98 0.23 16.28
C GLY A 68 10.30 1.71 16.03
N LYS A 69 9.29 2.57 16.12
CA LYS A 69 9.46 4.02 15.97
C LYS A 69 10.31 4.65 17.05
N LEU A 70 10.13 4.25 18.30
CA LEU A 70 10.97 4.69 19.41
C LEU A 70 12.41 4.21 19.22
N ALA A 71 12.61 2.96 18.79
CA ALA A 71 13.94 2.46 18.47
C ALA A 71 14.59 3.32 17.38
N TYR A 72 13.89 3.57 16.26
CA TYR A 72 14.40 4.41 15.18
C TYR A 72 14.65 5.86 15.60
N ALA A 73 13.82 6.43 16.49
CA ALA A 73 14.04 7.78 17.00
C ALA A 73 15.31 7.90 17.83
N VAL A 74 15.80 6.80 18.42
CA VAL A 74 17.04 6.78 19.20
C VAL A 74 18.25 6.38 18.34
N THR A 75 18.06 5.54 17.33
CA THR A 75 19.18 4.91 16.61
C THR A 75 19.41 5.44 15.20
N THR A 76 18.49 6.22 14.62
CA THR A 76 18.55 6.63 13.22
C THR A 76 18.51 8.14 13.09
N ASP A 77 19.46 8.67 12.32
CA ASP A 77 19.42 10.06 11.87
C ASP A 77 18.31 10.22 10.80
N PRO A 78 17.32 11.10 11.02
CA PRO A 78 16.30 11.39 10.01
C PRO A 78 16.87 11.97 8.71
N LEU A 79 18.10 12.50 8.74
CA LEU A 79 18.84 13.10 7.62
C LEU A 79 19.92 12.17 7.04
N ALA A 80 19.59 10.89 6.87
CA ALA A 80 20.53 9.85 6.46
C ALA A 80 21.13 10.01 5.04
N GLY A 81 20.65 10.94 4.22
CA GLY A 81 21.06 11.09 2.83
C GLY A 81 20.92 12.51 2.29
N PRO A 82 21.47 12.78 1.09
CA PRO A 82 21.51 14.12 0.50
C PRO A 82 20.11 14.67 0.20
N ASP A 83 19.17 13.80 -0.17
CA ASP A 83 17.78 14.20 -0.42
C ASP A 83 17.12 14.68 0.87
N GLU A 84 17.27 13.92 1.95
CA GLU A 84 16.71 14.21 3.26
C GLU A 84 17.25 15.53 3.82
N ILE A 85 18.56 15.75 3.69
CA ILE A 85 19.24 17.00 4.07
C ILE A 85 18.63 18.17 3.28
N ASN A 86 18.54 18.07 1.95
CA ASN A 86 18.00 19.14 1.11
C ASN A 86 16.53 19.48 1.43
N TYR A 87 15.69 18.47 1.71
CA TYR A 87 14.30 18.71 2.14
C TYR A 87 14.25 19.45 3.47
N PHE A 88 15.13 19.10 4.42
CA PHE A 88 15.17 19.73 5.73
C PHE A 88 15.74 21.15 5.68
N GLU A 89 16.79 21.39 4.89
CA GLU A 89 17.36 22.73 4.66
C GLU A 89 16.31 23.70 4.13
N GLN A 90 15.36 23.25 3.32
CA GLN A 90 14.26 24.10 2.87
C GLN A 90 13.26 24.43 3.97
N VAL A 91 13.05 23.54 4.93
CA VAL A 91 12.16 23.82 6.06
C VAL A 91 12.85 24.74 7.09
N SER A 92 14.17 24.62 7.24
CA SER A 92 14.96 25.40 8.20
C SER A 92 15.38 26.78 7.69
N SER A 93 15.69 26.92 6.39
CA SER A 93 16.20 28.16 5.78
C SER A 93 15.22 29.35 5.81
N PHE A 94 13.92 29.09 5.63
CA PHE A 94 12.92 30.14 5.72
C PHE A 94 12.47 30.31 7.16
N GLU A 95 12.63 31.49 7.76
CA GLU A 95 12.21 31.75 9.14
C GLU A 95 10.69 31.62 9.29
N ARG A 96 9.93 32.22 8.36
CA ARG A 96 8.46 32.27 8.40
C ARG A 96 7.83 31.63 7.16
N LEU A 97 6.59 31.14 7.32
CA LEU A 97 5.80 30.61 6.21
C LEU A 97 5.53 31.67 5.13
N SER A 98 5.41 32.94 5.52
CA SER A 98 5.24 34.07 4.61
C SER A 98 6.37 34.23 3.60
N ASP A 99 7.58 33.82 3.98
CA ASP A 99 8.79 34.01 3.17
C ASP A 99 8.96 32.85 2.18
N PHE A 100 8.50 31.67 2.60
CA PHE A 100 8.47 30.47 1.77
C PHE A 100 7.39 30.49 0.68
N MET A 101 6.20 31.03 0.96
CA MET A 101 5.09 30.99 0.01
C MET A 101 5.40 31.64 -1.35
N PRO A 102 6.02 32.83 -1.42
CA PRO A 102 6.45 33.43 -2.69
C PRO A 102 7.45 32.54 -3.44
N TYR A 103 8.43 31.97 -2.73
CA TYR A 103 9.42 31.06 -3.30
C TYR A 103 8.75 29.82 -3.91
N ALA A 104 7.83 29.19 -3.17
CA ALA A 104 7.08 28.03 -3.64
C ALA A 104 6.22 28.38 -4.86
N LEU A 105 5.49 29.50 -4.84
CA LEU A 105 4.67 29.95 -5.96
C LEU A 105 5.50 30.27 -7.21
N GLN A 106 6.68 30.87 -7.05
CA GLN A 106 7.58 31.14 -8.16
C GLN A 106 8.02 29.85 -8.84
N HIS A 107 8.43 28.83 -8.06
CA HIS A 107 8.82 27.55 -8.64
C HIS A 107 7.61 26.86 -9.30
N ILE A 108 6.42 26.92 -8.67
CA ILE A 108 5.20 26.29 -9.21
C ILE A 108 4.83 26.90 -10.56
N SER A 109 4.93 28.22 -10.67
CA SER A 109 4.52 28.97 -11.86
C SER A 109 5.57 28.97 -12.98
N GLY A 110 6.86 29.03 -12.63
CA GLY A 110 7.95 29.18 -13.59
C GLY A 110 8.59 27.87 -14.06
N GLU A 111 8.56 26.82 -13.24
CA GLU A 111 9.35 25.60 -13.48
C GLU A 111 8.53 24.31 -13.37
N TRP A 112 7.20 24.35 -13.53
CA TRP A 112 6.32 23.20 -13.28
C TRP A 112 6.78 21.88 -13.92
N ALA A 113 7.33 21.91 -15.14
CA ALA A 113 7.82 20.72 -15.85
C ALA A 113 9.15 20.18 -15.32
N ASN A 114 9.97 21.02 -14.67
CA ASN A 114 11.29 20.69 -14.12
C ASN A 114 11.35 20.89 -12.59
N MET A 115 10.18 21.02 -11.96
CA MET A 115 10.08 21.38 -10.56
C MET A 115 10.70 20.27 -9.72
N SER A 116 11.74 20.64 -8.97
CA SER A 116 12.22 19.79 -7.89
C SER A 116 11.07 19.55 -6.89
N ALA A 117 10.92 18.34 -6.37
CA ALA A 117 9.82 17.99 -5.45
C ALA A 117 9.87 18.75 -4.09
N TYR A 118 10.95 19.48 -3.91
CA TYR A 118 11.38 20.29 -2.80
C TYR A 118 10.35 21.34 -2.34
N PRO A 119 9.93 22.35 -3.14
CA PRO A 119 8.94 23.32 -2.69
C PRO A 119 7.56 22.68 -2.44
N ILE A 120 7.18 21.67 -3.22
CA ILE A 120 5.91 20.96 -3.00
C ILE A 120 5.94 20.20 -1.68
N PHE A 121 7.05 19.56 -1.35
CA PHE A 121 7.22 18.91 -0.06
C PHE A 121 7.12 19.91 1.10
N GLY A 122 7.80 21.06 0.98
CA GLY A 122 7.75 22.11 2.01
C GLY A 122 6.33 22.60 2.34
N LEU A 123 5.39 22.62 1.37
CA LEU A 123 4.01 23.07 1.61
C LEU A 123 3.26 22.27 2.68
N LEU A 124 3.56 20.98 2.86
CA LEU A 124 2.94 20.16 3.91
C LEU A 124 3.73 20.19 5.22
N TYR A 125 5.06 20.13 5.13
CA TYR A 125 5.91 19.92 6.29
C TYR A 125 6.26 21.23 7.00
N MET A 126 6.46 22.32 6.26
CA MET A 126 6.84 23.60 6.85
C MET A 126 5.78 24.15 7.84
N PRO A 127 4.46 24.13 7.55
CA PRO A 127 3.46 24.55 8.53
C PRO A 127 3.55 23.78 9.85
N PHE A 128 3.87 22.47 9.79
CA PHE A 128 4.04 21.65 10.99
C PHE A 128 5.27 22.09 11.80
N PHE A 129 6.44 22.23 11.16
CA PHE A 129 7.68 22.64 11.83
C PHE A 129 7.61 24.07 12.40
N LYS A 130 7.02 25.00 11.66
CA LYS A 130 6.84 26.39 12.14
C LYS A 130 5.79 26.50 13.24
N TRP A 131 4.81 25.60 13.29
CA TRP A 131 3.83 25.56 14.37
C TRP A 131 4.44 25.09 15.69
N ILE A 132 5.27 24.04 15.65
CA ILE A 132 5.93 23.49 16.85
C ILE A 132 7.16 24.31 17.29
N GLU A 133 7.65 25.22 16.44
CA GLU A 133 8.78 26.10 16.73
C GLU A 133 10.09 25.33 17.03
N VAL A 134 10.26 24.16 16.41
CA VAL A 134 11.46 23.32 16.54
C VAL A 134 12.29 23.37 15.27
N GLN A 135 13.59 23.57 15.44
CA GLN A 135 14.55 23.62 14.33
C GLN A 135 15.20 22.27 14.03
N GLU A 136 15.03 21.26 14.89
CA GLU A 136 15.61 19.93 14.71
C GLU A 136 14.76 19.02 13.80
N PRO A 137 15.35 18.04 13.09
CA PRO A 137 14.62 17.20 12.14
C PRO A 137 13.78 16.10 12.82
N LEU A 138 14.09 15.72 14.06
CA LEU A 138 13.50 14.57 14.76
C LEU A 138 11.95 14.55 14.83
N PRO A 139 11.23 15.69 14.98
CA PRO A 139 9.76 15.72 14.95
C PRO A 139 9.13 15.15 13.67
N ILE A 140 9.90 15.00 12.58
CA ILE A 140 9.45 14.35 11.36
C ILE A 140 8.93 12.93 11.59
N ILE A 141 9.54 12.20 12.54
CA ILE A 141 9.18 10.81 12.84
C ILE A 141 7.75 10.75 13.36
N ALA A 142 7.37 11.70 14.22
CA ALA A 142 6.01 11.83 14.74
C ALA A 142 5.01 12.13 13.61
N PHE A 143 5.31 13.13 12.79
CA PHE A 143 4.44 13.51 11.68
C PHE A 143 4.26 12.37 10.66
N ASN A 144 5.35 11.74 10.23
CA ASN A 144 5.30 10.62 9.29
C ASN A 144 4.65 9.37 9.89
N ALA A 145 4.74 9.14 11.20
CA ALA A 145 4.00 8.06 11.87
C ALA A 145 2.47 8.28 11.81
N LEU A 146 2.00 9.53 11.94
CA LEU A 146 0.59 9.86 11.72
C LEU A 146 0.18 9.56 10.28
N LEU A 147 0.96 10.01 9.30
CA LEU A 147 0.70 9.72 7.88
C LEU A 147 0.65 8.21 7.63
N PHE A 148 1.55 7.44 8.27
CA PHE A 148 1.58 6.00 8.16
C PHE A 148 0.31 5.34 8.70
N VAL A 149 -0.15 5.74 9.89
CA VAL A 149 -1.44 5.29 10.43
C VAL A 149 -2.59 5.60 9.47
N LEU A 150 -2.58 6.78 8.83
CA LEU A 150 -3.58 7.14 7.83
C LEU A 150 -3.50 6.28 6.56
N ILE A 151 -2.30 5.89 6.11
CA ILE A 151 -2.11 4.95 4.99
C ILE A 151 -2.74 3.60 5.32
N VAL A 152 -2.45 3.04 6.50
CA VAL A 152 -3.01 1.73 6.92
C VAL A 152 -4.53 1.83 7.00
N ASN A 153 -5.07 2.91 7.59
CA ASN A 153 -6.51 3.12 7.72
C ASN A 153 -7.20 3.28 6.37
N GLN A 154 -6.64 4.07 5.44
CA GLN A 154 -7.23 4.20 4.11
C GLN A 154 -7.15 2.90 3.32
N THR A 155 -6.03 2.19 3.40
CA THR A 155 -5.88 0.88 2.76
C THR A 155 -6.92 -0.11 3.28
N TYR A 156 -7.14 -0.14 4.60
CA TYR A 156 -8.21 -0.95 5.20
C TYR A 156 -9.60 -0.55 4.70
N ARG A 157 -9.94 0.74 4.72
CA ARG A 157 -11.26 1.23 4.28
C ARG A 157 -11.53 0.92 2.81
N LEU A 158 -10.52 1.06 1.95
CA LEU A 158 -10.63 0.67 0.54
C LEU A 158 -10.87 -0.83 0.40
N ASN A 159 -10.13 -1.64 1.14
CA ASN A 159 -10.34 -3.08 1.14
C ASN A 159 -11.73 -3.47 1.63
N GLU A 160 -12.21 -2.87 2.72
CA GLU A 160 -13.54 -3.16 3.27
C GLU A 160 -14.66 -2.73 2.30
N SER A 161 -14.53 -1.57 1.68
CA SER A 161 -15.60 -0.96 0.88
C SER A 161 -15.62 -1.40 -0.58
N TYR A 162 -14.46 -1.69 -1.17
CA TYR A 162 -14.32 -1.87 -2.62
C TYR A 162 -13.65 -3.19 -3.03
N LEU A 163 -13.04 -3.94 -2.12
CA LEU A 163 -12.44 -5.23 -2.50
C LEU A 163 -13.54 -6.27 -2.75
N THR A 164 -13.74 -6.56 -4.03
CA THR A 164 -14.80 -7.43 -4.54
C THR A 164 -14.29 -8.82 -4.94
N TYR A 165 -13.02 -9.12 -4.67
CA TYR A 165 -12.42 -10.42 -4.94
C TYR A 165 -12.86 -11.47 -3.90
N PRO A 166 -13.05 -12.74 -4.31
CA PRO A 166 -13.53 -13.78 -3.42
C PRO A 166 -12.46 -14.17 -2.38
N THR A 167 -12.87 -14.20 -1.11
CA THR A 167 -12.07 -14.76 -0.01
C THR A 167 -12.59 -16.15 0.36
N PRO A 168 -11.72 -17.10 0.73
CA PRO A 168 -12.16 -18.45 1.05
C PRO A 168 -13.03 -18.47 2.32
N GLY A 169 -14.19 -19.12 2.25
CA GLY A 169 -15.08 -19.32 3.40
C GLY A 169 -15.46 -18.02 4.11
N GLU A 170 -15.59 -16.92 3.37
CA GLU A 170 -15.88 -15.57 3.91
C GLU A 170 -14.89 -15.05 4.97
N ASN A 171 -13.65 -15.57 4.99
CA ASN A 171 -12.61 -15.16 5.93
C ASN A 171 -12.02 -13.76 5.62
N ARG A 172 -12.87 -12.74 5.58
CA ARG A 172 -12.49 -11.33 5.38
C ARG A 172 -11.71 -10.78 6.57
N SER A 173 -12.07 -11.16 7.80
CA SER A 173 -11.36 -10.74 9.01
C SER A 173 -9.90 -11.21 9.00
N GLY A 174 -9.63 -12.46 8.61
CA GLY A 174 -8.27 -12.97 8.45
C GLY A 174 -7.48 -12.20 7.39
N PHE A 175 -8.10 -11.88 6.25
CA PHE A 175 -7.48 -11.06 5.21
C PHE A 175 -7.10 -9.67 5.72
N HIS A 176 -8.05 -8.96 6.34
CA HIS A 176 -7.78 -7.62 6.90
C HIS A 176 -6.69 -7.66 7.98
N SER A 177 -6.69 -8.69 8.84
CA SER A 177 -5.67 -8.86 9.88
C SER A 177 -4.27 -8.96 9.28
N MET A 178 -4.12 -9.79 8.25
CA MET A 178 -2.82 -9.99 7.59
C MET A 178 -2.34 -8.73 6.86
N VAL A 179 -3.23 -7.98 6.21
CA VAL A 179 -2.87 -6.72 5.55
C VAL A 179 -2.45 -5.67 6.58
N ILE A 180 -3.22 -5.49 7.66
CA ILE A 180 -2.92 -4.51 8.71
C ILE A 180 -1.60 -4.85 9.40
N LEU A 181 -1.41 -6.09 9.83
CA LEU A 181 -0.17 -6.54 10.45
C LEU A 181 1.01 -6.41 9.49
N GLY A 182 0.86 -6.86 8.24
CA GLY A 182 1.90 -6.78 7.23
C GLY A 182 2.36 -5.34 7.00
N LEU A 183 1.40 -4.40 6.89
CA LEU A 183 1.73 -2.99 6.76
C LEU A 183 2.42 -2.46 8.01
N LEU A 184 1.81 -2.58 9.19
CA LEU A 184 2.35 -1.99 10.43
C LEU A 184 3.70 -2.59 10.84
N LEU A 185 3.94 -3.87 10.53
CA LEU A 185 5.19 -4.57 10.82
C LEU A 185 6.24 -4.43 9.72
N SER A 186 5.92 -3.78 8.59
CA SER A 186 6.85 -3.63 7.46
C SER A 186 8.09 -2.82 7.86
N PRO A 187 9.29 -3.42 7.86
CA PRO A 187 10.53 -2.69 8.14
C PRO A 187 10.78 -1.57 7.12
N SER A 188 10.42 -1.79 5.84
CA SER A 188 10.49 -0.75 4.80
C SER A 188 9.63 0.46 5.16
N PHE A 189 8.37 0.27 5.57
CA PHE A 189 7.55 1.41 6.00
C PHE A 189 8.08 2.03 7.29
N MET A 190 8.46 1.25 8.30
CA MET A 190 8.95 1.79 9.57
C MET A 190 10.16 2.69 9.36
N LEU A 191 11.18 2.23 8.63
CA LEU A 191 12.38 3.02 8.32
C LEU A 191 12.03 4.27 7.51
N MET A 192 11.26 4.11 6.43
CA MET A 192 10.99 5.21 5.50
C MET A 192 10.06 6.28 6.08
N THR A 193 9.31 5.91 7.12
CA THR A 193 8.52 6.86 7.93
C THR A 193 9.34 7.47 9.08
N SER A 194 10.61 7.09 9.25
CA SER A 194 11.52 7.68 10.25
C SER A 194 12.51 8.66 9.62
N ILE A 195 12.62 8.70 8.30
CA ILE A 195 13.50 9.62 7.57
C ILE A 195 12.74 10.83 7.01
N PHE A 196 13.47 11.89 6.69
CA PHE A 196 12.93 13.14 6.15
C PHE A 196 12.70 13.06 4.63
N ALA A 197 11.78 12.19 4.20
CA ALA A 197 11.53 11.92 2.80
C ALA A 197 10.06 12.07 2.39
N LYS A 198 9.84 12.47 1.13
CA LYS A 198 8.52 12.65 0.50
C LYS A 198 7.69 11.38 0.30
N ASP A 199 8.30 10.20 0.42
CA ASP A 199 7.71 8.95 -0.05
C ASP A 199 6.45 8.54 0.69
N VAL A 200 6.41 8.73 2.01
CA VAL A 200 5.24 8.41 2.85
C VAL A 200 4.03 9.23 2.41
N THR A 201 4.24 10.53 2.21
CA THR A 201 3.21 11.44 1.71
C THR A 201 2.73 11.00 0.32
N CYS A 202 3.64 10.58 -0.57
CA CYS A 202 3.25 10.05 -1.89
C CYS A 202 2.34 8.82 -1.78
N VAL A 203 2.67 7.87 -0.90
CA VAL A 203 1.83 6.68 -0.67
C VAL A 203 0.43 7.09 -0.19
N LEU A 204 0.36 7.98 0.81
CA LEU A 204 -0.92 8.44 1.36
C LEU A 204 -1.78 9.10 0.29
N LEU A 205 -1.21 10.03 -0.48
CA LEU A 205 -1.92 10.74 -1.55
C LEU A 205 -2.39 9.79 -2.64
N GLY A 206 -1.59 8.79 -3.03
CA GLY A 206 -1.99 7.78 -4.01
C GLY A 206 -3.20 6.96 -3.59
N VAL A 207 -3.16 6.42 -2.38
CA VAL A 207 -4.27 5.65 -1.82
C VAL A 207 -5.51 6.53 -1.64
N TYR A 208 -5.33 7.77 -1.17
CA TYR A 208 -6.43 8.70 -0.94
C TYR A 208 -7.07 9.17 -2.25
N ALA A 209 -6.28 9.54 -3.25
CA ALA A 209 -6.75 9.94 -4.58
C ALA A 209 -7.52 8.80 -5.26
N ALA A 210 -7.02 7.56 -5.19
CA ALA A 210 -7.76 6.40 -5.68
C ALA A 210 -9.12 6.25 -4.98
N GLY A 211 -9.17 6.45 -3.65
CA GLY A 211 -10.41 6.45 -2.88
C GLY A 211 -11.38 7.57 -3.28
N LEU A 212 -10.89 8.78 -3.53
CA LEU A 212 -11.71 9.90 -4.03
C LEU A 212 -12.28 9.60 -5.41
N LEU A 213 -11.47 9.01 -6.30
CA LEU A 213 -11.89 8.63 -7.65
C LEU A 213 -12.98 7.54 -7.61
N LEU A 214 -12.82 6.51 -6.76
CA LEU A 214 -13.84 5.47 -6.54
C LEU A 214 -15.16 6.04 -5.99
N ARG A 215 -15.09 7.11 -5.18
CA ARG A 215 -16.25 7.86 -4.66
C ARG A 215 -16.78 8.94 -5.62
N ARG A 216 -16.23 9.03 -6.84
CA ARG A 216 -16.59 10.04 -7.85
C ARG A 216 -16.44 11.49 -7.37
N LYS A 217 -15.51 11.75 -6.44
CA LYS A 217 -15.18 13.10 -5.95
C LYS A 217 -14.10 13.73 -6.83
N TYR A 218 -14.44 13.99 -8.09
CA TYR A 218 -13.47 14.35 -9.14
C TYR A 218 -12.69 15.64 -8.85
N ILE A 219 -13.34 16.68 -8.33
CA ILE A 219 -12.66 17.96 -7.99
C ILE A 219 -11.56 17.72 -6.95
N TRP A 220 -11.91 17.05 -5.86
CA TRP A 220 -10.94 16.69 -4.81
C TRP A 220 -9.85 15.75 -5.32
N PHE A 221 -10.22 14.80 -6.19
CA PHE A 221 -9.24 13.93 -6.84
C PHE A 221 -8.23 14.74 -7.65
N VAL A 222 -8.66 15.70 -8.47
CA VAL A 222 -7.75 16.55 -9.26
C VAL A 222 -6.81 17.33 -8.35
N ILE A 223 -7.31 17.96 -7.28
CA ILE A 223 -6.49 18.71 -6.31
C ILE A 223 -5.42 17.81 -5.69
N VAL A 224 -5.82 16.65 -5.17
CA VAL A 224 -4.89 15.70 -4.54
C VAL A 224 -3.89 15.16 -5.57
N MET A 225 -4.33 14.89 -6.80
CA MET A 225 -3.45 14.41 -7.85
C MET A 225 -2.42 15.43 -8.28
N VAL A 226 -2.80 16.69 -8.46
CA VAL A 226 -1.87 17.78 -8.81
C VAL A 226 -0.77 17.89 -7.75
N TYR A 227 -1.15 17.83 -6.47
CA TYR A 227 -0.19 17.83 -5.37
C TYR A 227 0.70 16.57 -5.37
N ALA A 228 0.12 15.39 -5.59
CA ALA A 228 0.87 14.14 -5.67
C ALA A 228 1.86 14.11 -6.84
N THR A 229 1.47 14.64 -8.01
CA THR A 229 2.35 14.75 -9.19
C THR A 229 3.47 15.76 -8.98
N GLY A 230 3.23 16.83 -8.23
CA GLY A 230 4.28 17.78 -7.84
C GLY A 230 5.33 17.16 -6.91
N LEU A 231 4.95 16.19 -6.07
CA LEU A 231 5.91 15.41 -5.28
C LEU A 231 6.61 14.33 -6.09
N ARG A 232 5.87 13.68 -7.00
CA ARG A 232 6.35 12.56 -7.79
C ARG A 232 5.64 12.55 -9.15
N ASP A 233 6.39 12.87 -10.19
CA ASP A 233 5.99 12.86 -11.60
C ASP A 233 5.14 11.64 -12.01
N TYR A 234 5.48 10.44 -11.56
CA TYR A 234 4.72 9.22 -11.85
C TYR A 234 3.59 8.90 -10.86
N ALA A 235 3.14 9.85 -10.05
CA ALA A 235 2.09 9.62 -9.06
C ALA A 235 0.76 9.13 -9.65
N ILE A 236 0.45 9.60 -10.85
CA ILE A 236 -0.74 9.18 -11.58
C ILE A 236 -0.76 7.68 -11.85
N VAL A 237 0.40 7.06 -12.08
CA VAL A 237 0.49 5.64 -12.44
C VAL A 237 0.08 4.74 -11.28
N TYR A 238 0.67 4.91 -10.10
CA TYR A 238 0.28 4.08 -8.95
C TYR A 238 -1.15 4.41 -8.46
N THR A 239 -1.60 5.65 -8.60
CA THR A 239 -2.98 6.04 -8.22
C THR A 239 -4.01 5.37 -9.12
N LEU A 240 -3.83 5.46 -10.44
CA LEU A 240 -4.68 4.76 -11.40
C LEU A 240 -4.57 3.24 -11.24
N GLY A 241 -3.40 2.74 -10.85
CA GLY A 241 -3.23 1.33 -10.48
C GLY A 241 -4.16 0.91 -9.34
N PHE A 242 -4.15 1.62 -8.22
CA PHE A 242 -5.10 1.36 -7.13
C PHE A 242 -6.55 1.46 -7.59
N TYR A 243 -6.90 2.49 -8.37
CA TYR A 243 -8.25 2.64 -8.90
C TYR A 243 -8.66 1.45 -9.78
N PHE A 244 -7.85 1.05 -10.76
CA PHE A 244 -8.15 -0.08 -11.64
C PHE A 244 -8.27 -1.39 -10.88
N PHE A 245 -7.43 -1.58 -9.86
CA PHE A 245 -7.48 -2.74 -8.97
C PHE A 245 -8.83 -2.85 -8.26
N TYR A 246 -9.25 -1.81 -7.53
CA TYR A 246 -10.50 -1.84 -6.78
C TYR A 246 -11.74 -1.78 -7.67
N ALA A 247 -11.70 -1.03 -8.78
CA ALA A 247 -12.81 -0.97 -9.74
C ALA A 247 -12.86 -2.20 -10.68
N GLN A 248 -11.92 -3.15 -10.54
CA GLN A 248 -11.74 -4.33 -11.39
C GLN A 248 -11.74 -4.03 -12.90
N ARG A 249 -11.16 -2.90 -13.31
CA ARG A 249 -11.16 -2.42 -14.71
C ARG A 249 -10.04 -3.07 -15.53
N PHE A 250 -10.15 -4.39 -15.74
CA PHE A 250 -9.13 -5.20 -16.41
C PHE A 250 -8.74 -4.67 -17.80
N ARG A 251 -9.72 -4.38 -18.67
CA ARG A 251 -9.46 -3.89 -20.04
C ARG A 251 -8.67 -2.58 -20.04
N SER A 252 -9.05 -1.65 -19.16
CA SER A 252 -8.36 -0.36 -19.01
C SER A 252 -6.93 -0.55 -18.49
N ALA A 253 -6.73 -1.44 -17.50
CA ALA A 253 -5.39 -1.76 -17.00
C ALA A 253 -4.49 -2.36 -18.08
N VAL A 254 -4.99 -3.28 -18.90
CA VAL A 254 -4.25 -3.84 -20.04
C VAL A 254 -3.92 -2.76 -21.07
N ALA A 255 -4.87 -1.90 -21.41
CA ALA A 255 -4.63 -0.82 -22.37
C ALA A 255 -3.53 0.14 -21.91
N VAL A 256 -3.54 0.53 -20.62
CA VAL A 256 -2.50 1.38 -20.03
C VAL A 256 -1.15 0.65 -19.97
N MET A 257 -1.13 -0.64 -19.65
CA MET A 257 0.07 -1.46 -19.67
C MET A 257 0.70 -1.51 -21.07
N LEU A 258 -0.11 -1.78 -22.11
CA LEU A 258 0.36 -1.81 -23.50
C LEU A 258 0.87 -0.45 -23.95
N GLY A 259 0.19 0.64 -23.54
CA GLY A 259 0.67 2.00 -23.80
C GLY A 259 2.02 2.27 -23.13
N ALA A 260 2.19 1.90 -21.86
CA ALA A 260 3.45 2.05 -21.14
C ALA A 260 4.58 1.21 -21.77
N MET A 261 4.29 -0.02 -22.20
CA MET A 261 5.24 -0.86 -22.94
C MET A 261 5.64 -0.25 -24.26
N ALA A 262 4.69 0.28 -25.04
CA ALA A 262 4.97 0.91 -26.33
C ALA A 262 5.86 2.14 -26.17
N ILE A 263 5.55 3.01 -25.19
CA ILE A 263 6.39 4.17 -24.87
C ILE A 263 7.80 3.70 -24.48
N LEU A 264 7.90 2.70 -23.61
CA LEU A 264 9.20 2.18 -23.16
C LEU A 264 10.01 1.56 -24.31
N ALA A 265 9.36 0.82 -25.20
CA ALA A 265 9.99 0.22 -26.36
C ALA A 265 10.50 1.28 -27.35
N VAL A 266 9.77 2.39 -27.52
CA VAL A 266 10.20 3.51 -28.39
C VAL A 266 11.35 4.30 -27.77
N GLN A 267 11.29 4.57 -26.46
CA GLN A 267 12.25 5.45 -25.78
C GLN A 267 13.55 4.73 -25.39
N VAL A 268 13.47 3.48 -24.96
CA VAL A 268 14.60 2.72 -24.39
C VAL A 268 14.95 1.49 -25.21
N GLY A 269 14.02 0.98 -26.01
CA GLY A 269 14.22 -0.25 -26.80
C GLY A 269 14.01 -1.54 -25.99
N PRO A 270 14.45 -2.69 -26.53
CA PRO A 270 14.26 -4.02 -25.93
C PRO A 270 14.86 -4.15 -24.52
N THR A 271 15.98 -3.47 -24.25
CA THR A 271 16.63 -3.43 -22.93
C THR A 271 15.67 -2.90 -21.87
N GLY A 272 14.89 -1.86 -22.17
CA GLY A 272 13.89 -1.32 -21.26
C GLY A 272 12.80 -2.33 -20.93
N LEU A 273 12.33 -3.09 -21.92
CA LEU A 273 11.33 -4.14 -21.70
C LEU A 273 11.86 -5.26 -20.80
N ILE A 274 13.08 -5.75 -21.04
CA ILE A 274 13.72 -6.76 -20.17
C ILE A 274 13.85 -6.23 -18.74
N ASN A 275 14.34 -5.00 -18.62
CA ASN A 275 14.50 -4.32 -17.34
C ASN A 275 13.18 -4.13 -16.59
N SER A 276 12.06 -3.90 -17.30
CA SER A 276 10.73 -3.80 -16.66
C SER A 276 10.23 -5.13 -16.08
N VAL A 277 10.53 -6.25 -16.75
CA VAL A 277 10.22 -7.59 -16.24
C VAL A 277 11.05 -7.87 -14.99
N LEU A 278 12.36 -7.64 -15.05
CA LEU A 278 13.26 -7.78 -13.91
C LEU A 278 12.82 -6.90 -12.74
N LEU A 279 12.48 -5.63 -13.02
CA LEU A 279 12.06 -4.68 -11.99
C LEU A 279 10.75 -5.11 -11.32
N THR A 280 9.81 -5.70 -12.07
CA THR A 280 8.57 -6.24 -11.50
C THR A 280 8.85 -7.30 -10.44
N ILE A 281 9.86 -8.15 -10.67
CA ILE A 281 10.31 -9.15 -9.69
C ILE A 281 11.06 -8.46 -8.55
N PHE A 282 11.95 -7.51 -8.85
CA PHE A 282 12.70 -6.76 -7.84
C PHE A 282 11.81 -5.99 -6.86
N LEU A 283 10.57 -5.61 -7.23
CA LEU A 283 9.61 -5.02 -6.28
C LEU A 283 9.32 -5.96 -5.09
N PHE A 284 9.43 -7.27 -5.25
CA PHE A 284 9.29 -8.25 -4.16
C PHE A 284 10.62 -8.56 -3.47
N VAL A 285 11.73 -8.44 -4.19
CA VAL A 285 13.06 -8.92 -3.79
C VAL A 285 14.01 -7.74 -3.50
N SER A 286 13.47 -6.60 -3.06
CA SER A 286 14.24 -5.41 -2.73
C SER A 286 14.17 -5.09 -1.23
N PRO A 287 15.31 -5.01 -0.52
CA PRO A 287 16.70 -5.20 -1.00
C PRO A 287 17.01 -6.65 -1.41
N ASN A 288 18.00 -6.84 -2.30
CA ASN A 288 18.33 -8.15 -2.88
C ASN A 288 18.94 -9.09 -1.82
N PRO A 289 18.26 -10.17 -1.41
CA PRO A 289 18.74 -11.07 -0.36
C PRO A 289 19.91 -11.95 -0.82
N VAL A 290 20.25 -11.98 -2.11
CA VAL A 290 21.42 -12.70 -2.61
C VAL A 290 22.71 -11.91 -2.38
N ASN A 291 22.62 -10.59 -2.23
CA ASN A 291 23.80 -9.76 -1.93
C ASN A 291 24.14 -9.88 -0.42
N PRO A 292 25.33 -10.41 -0.06
CA PRO A 292 25.72 -10.57 1.34
C PRO A 292 25.70 -9.26 2.14
N GLY A 293 26.06 -8.12 1.53
CA GLY A 293 26.06 -6.82 2.21
C GLY A 293 24.67 -6.33 2.63
N ASN A 294 23.59 -6.90 2.07
CA ASN A 294 22.24 -6.58 2.53
C ASN A 294 21.87 -7.31 3.84
N TRP A 295 22.71 -8.24 4.33
CA TRP A 295 22.50 -8.93 5.61
C TRP A 295 23.17 -8.24 6.79
N ASP A 296 23.85 -7.12 6.57
CA ASP A 296 24.39 -6.27 7.62
C ASP A 296 23.25 -5.66 8.46
N SER A 297 23.55 -5.33 9.73
CA SER A 297 22.56 -4.92 10.73
C SER A 297 21.64 -3.78 10.29
N GLU A 298 22.15 -2.85 9.47
CA GLU A 298 21.41 -1.70 8.93
C GLU A 298 20.33 -2.05 7.90
N VAL A 299 20.52 -3.16 7.16
CA VAL A 299 19.64 -3.59 6.07
C VAL A 299 18.91 -4.89 6.39
N PHE A 300 19.38 -5.63 7.40
CA PHE A 300 18.93 -6.96 7.79
C PHE A 300 17.41 -7.12 7.84
N LEU A 301 16.69 -6.27 8.57
CA LEU A 301 15.22 -6.37 8.70
C LEU A 301 14.50 -6.16 7.36
N ARG A 302 15.00 -5.26 6.50
CA ARG A 302 14.45 -5.05 5.16
C ARG A 302 14.75 -6.24 4.25
N THR A 303 15.90 -6.87 4.41
CA THR A 303 16.26 -8.10 3.69
C THR A 303 15.37 -9.27 4.11
N LEU A 304 15.07 -9.42 5.40
CA LEU A 304 14.07 -10.39 5.88
C LEU A 304 12.68 -10.12 5.29
N GLU A 305 12.25 -8.86 5.20
CA GLU A 305 11.00 -8.50 4.53
C GLU A 305 10.99 -8.90 3.06
N ALA A 306 12.10 -8.70 2.33
CA ALA A 306 12.24 -9.11 0.94
C ALA A 306 12.21 -10.65 0.77
N VAL A 307 12.89 -11.40 1.67
CA VAL A 307 12.80 -12.86 1.69
C VAL A 307 11.37 -13.32 1.94
N TRP A 308 10.67 -12.70 2.90
CA TRP A 308 9.26 -12.99 3.16
C TRP A 308 8.39 -12.72 1.93
N MET A 309 8.52 -11.55 1.30
CA MET A 309 7.80 -11.21 0.08
C MET A 309 8.08 -12.20 -1.06
N LEU A 310 9.31 -12.68 -1.20
CA LEU A 310 9.69 -13.71 -2.18
C LEU A 310 9.03 -15.06 -1.89
N VAL A 311 9.02 -15.50 -0.62
CA VAL A 311 8.30 -16.72 -0.21
C VAL A 311 6.81 -16.60 -0.56
N ILE A 312 6.18 -15.47 -0.23
CA ILE A 312 4.77 -15.26 -0.53
C ILE A 312 4.52 -15.16 -2.03
N LEU A 313 5.44 -14.59 -2.82
CA LEU A 313 5.38 -14.61 -4.28
C LEU A 313 5.33 -16.06 -4.80
N GLY A 314 6.18 -16.95 -4.27
CA GLY A 314 6.15 -18.38 -4.58
C GLY A 314 4.81 -19.04 -4.20
N LEU A 315 4.30 -18.76 -2.99
CA LEU A 315 2.98 -19.25 -2.56
C LEU A 315 1.84 -18.73 -3.43
N SER A 316 1.94 -17.50 -3.93
CA SER A 316 0.94 -16.88 -4.80
C SER A 316 0.81 -17.64 -6.12
N ALA A 317 1.91 -18.16 -6.67
CA ALA A 317 1.90 -19.01 -7.86
C ALA A 317 1.16 -20.33 -7.60
N ILE A 318 1.40 -20.97 -6.44
CA ILE A 318 0.69 -22.20 -6.04
C ILE A 318 -0.82 -21.94 -5.93
N VAL A 319 -1.20 -20.85 -5.24
CA VAL A 319 -2.61 -20.45 -5.08
C VAL A 319 -3.25 -20.14 -6.44
N PHE A 320 -2.55 -19.42 -7.33
CA PHE A 320 -2.99 -19.09 -8.68
C PHE A 320 -3.27 -20.32 -9.54
N MET A 321 -2.38 -21.31 -9.49
CA MET A 321 -2.54 -22.56 -10.23
C MET A 321 -3.74 -23.36 -9.71
N LYS A 322 -3.88 -23.46 -8.37
CA LYS A 322 -4.88 -24.30 -7.72
C LYS A 322 -6.30 -23.73 -7.72
N TYR A 323 -6.47 -22.41 -7.51
CA TYR A 323 -7.78 -21.79 -7.33
C TYR A 323 -8.10 -20.81 -8.48
N LYS A 324 -9.04 -21.19 -9.35
CA LYS A 324 -9.41 -20.40 -10.55
C LYS A 324 -9.95 -19.01 -10.19
N GLU A 325 -10.63 -18.89 -9.06
CA GLU A 325 -11.24 -17.67 -8.54
C GLU A 325 -10.20 -16.59 -8.20
N THR A 326 -8.96 -17.01 -7.90
CA THR A 326 -7.87 -16.10 -7.54
C THR A 326 -7.16 -15.50 -8.74
N ARG A 327 -7.33 -16.08 -9.93
CA ARG A 327 -6.55 -15.72 -11.13
C ARG A 327 -6.76 -14.26 -11.54
N LYS A 328 -8.01 -13.79 -11.52
CA LYS A 328 -8.33 -12.40 -11.87
C LYS A 328 -7.63 -11.39 -10.95
N PHE A 329 -7.53 -11.70 -9.65
CA PHE A 329 -6.84 -10.88 -8.67
C PHE A 329 -5.35 -10.76 -9.02
N TYR A 330 -4.67 -11.91 -9.17
CA TYR A 330 -3.23 -11.91 -9.42
C TYR A 330 -2.87 -11.32 -10.78
N ILE A 331 -3.58 -11.69 -11.86
CA ILE A 331 -3.30 -11.14 -13.20
C ILE A 331 -3.43 -9.62 -13.16
N LEU A 332 -4.50 -9.08 -12.56
CA LEU A 332 -4.65 -7.63 -12.47
C LEU A 332 -3.54 -7.00 -11.63
N ALA A 333 -3.20 -7.57 -10.47
CA ALA A 333 -2.12 -7.06 -9.64
C ALA A 333 -0.77 -7.04 -10.37
N PHE A 334 -0.40 -8.12 -11.07
CA PHE A 334 0.84 -8.18 -11.86
C PHE A 334 0.84 -7.22 -13.04
N ILE A 335 -0.28 -7.05 -13.76
CA ILE A 335 -0.39 -6.02 -14.82
C ILE A 335 -0.08 -4.64 -14.27
N LEU A 336 -0.61 -4.30 -13.10
CA LEU A 336 -0.42 -2.99 -12.47
C LEU A 336 1.01 -2.80 -11.96
N LEU A 337 1.59 -3.82 -11.31
CA LEU A 337 2.99 -3.79 -10.89
C LEU A 337 3.94 -3.69 -12.08
N TYR A 338 3.64 -4.38 -13.18
CA TYR A 338 4.42 -4.32 -14.41
C TYR A 338 4.31 -2.94 -15.07
N THR A 339 3.10 -2.36 -15.14
CA THR A 339 2.90 -0.98 -15.63
C THR A 339 3.69 0.03 -14.80
N TYR A 340 3.70 -0.12 -13.48
CA TYR A 340 4.51 0.69 -12.58
C TYR A 340 6.01 0.49 -12.83
N ALA A 341 6.46 -0.75 -13.03
CA ALA A 341 7.84 -1.07 -13.37
C ALA A 341 8.26 -0.42 -14.69
N CYS A 342 7.45 -0.47 -15.75
CA CYS A 342 7.73 0.22 -17.01
C CYS A 342 7.97 1.72 -16.80
N THR A 343 7.17 2.35 -15.93
CA THR A 343 7.31 3.78 -15.61
C THR A 343 8.61 4.05 -14.85
N LEU A 344 8.95 3.21 -13.86
CA LEU A 344 10.20 3.33 -13.12
C LEU A 344 11.44 3.11 -14.01
N VAL A 345 11.35 2.21 -15.00
CA VAL A 345 12.41 2.01 -16.00
C VAL A 345 12.62 3.29 -16.81
N LEU A 346 11.53 3.93 -17.26
CA LEU A 346 11.60 5.18 -18.02
C LEU A 346 12.24 6.32 -17.20
N VAL A 347 11.83 6.49 -15.94
CA VAL A 347 12.42 7.49 -15.03
C VAL A 347 13.89 7.17 -14.75
N GLY A 348 14.22 5.90 -14.55
CA GLY A 348 15.60 5.44 -14.36
C GLY A 348 16.46 5.70 -15.58
N TYR A 349 15.93 5.45 -16.79
CA TYR A 349 16.61 5.71 -18.05
C TYR A 349 16.99 7.18 -18.18
N VAL A 350 16.03 8.10 -18.01
CA VAL A 350 16.29 9.56 -18.08
C VAL A 350 17.36 9.99 -17.08
N THR A 351 17.37 9.40 -15.88
CA THR A 351 18.36 9.71 -14.84
C THR A 351 19.77 9.22 -15.22
N VAL A 352 19.89 8.01 -15.77
CA VAL A 352 21.18 7.40 -16.15
C VAL A 352 21.76 8.12 -17.37
N THR A 353 20.95 8.37 -18.40
CA THR A 353 21.40 9.10 -19.59
C THR A 353 21.73 10.55 -19.28
N GLY A 354 21.02 11.19 -18.34
CA GLY A 354 21.33 12.55 -17.87
C GLY A 354 22.64 12.64 -17.10
N ARG A 355 23.20 11.51 -16.63
CA ARG A 355 24.53 11.41 -16.00
C ARG A 355 25.60 10.90 -16.96
N GLU A 356 25.29 10.81 -18.26
CA GLU A 356 26.18 10.27 -19.30
C GLU A 356 26.67 8.83 -19.03
N LEU A 357 25.89 8.06 -18.28
CA LEU A 357 26.19 6.65 -17.98
C LEU A 357 25.53 5.72 -19.01
N GLU A 358 26.18 4.59 -19.31
CA GLU A 358 25.62 3.59 -20.21
C GLU A 358 24.42 2.86 -19.58
N TYR A 359 23.30 2.83 -20.29
CA TYR A 359 22.09 2.14 -19.85
C TYR A 359 22.06 0.68 -20.33
N GLY A 360 22.47 -0.24 -19.46
CA GLY A 360 22.47 -1.68 -19.72
C GLY A 360 21.29 -2.48 -19.12
N VAL A 361 21.32 -3.80 -19.32
CA VAL A 361 20.41 -4.72 -18.61
C VAL A 361 20.80 -4.73 -17.13
N GLY A 362 19.82 -4.56 -16.24
CA GLY A 362 20.04 -4.56 -14.79
C GLY A 362 20.52 -3.24 -14.18
N THR A 363 20.70 -2.17 -14.96
CA THR A 363 21.19 -0.86 -14.49
C THR A 363 20.17 -0.04 -13.69
N ILE A 364 19.02 -0.63 -13.31
CA ILE A 364 18.01 0.02 -12.47
C ILE A 364 18.46 -0.08 -11.00
N GLY A 365 19.58 0.58 -10.69
CA GLY A 365 20.34 0.36 -9.46
C GLY A 365 20.04 1.30 -8.29
N ASP A 366 19.40 2.46 -8.51
CA ASP A 366 19.39 3.47 -7.44
C ASP A 366 18.11 3.45 -6.58
N ASN A 367 18.31 3.09 -5.30
CA ASN A 367 17.35 3.10 -4.18
C ASN A 367 15.96 2.51 -4.49
N MET A 368 15.93 1.25 -4.95
CA MET A 368 14.67 0.53 -5.25
C MET A 368 13.74 0.37 -4.04
N VAL A 369 14.29 0.32 -2.83
CA VAL A 369 13.50 0.23 -1.60
C VAL A 369 12.56 1.44 -1.47
N ARG A 370 13.07 2.64 -1.74
CA ARG A 370 12.29 3.88 -1.75
C ARG A 370 11.24 3.87 -2.86
N LYS A 371 11.60 3.43 -4.07
CA LYS A 371 10.68 3.36 -5.22
C LYS A 371 9.64 2.24 -5.08
N LYS A 372 9.81 1.27 -4.18
CA LYS A 372 8.81 0.26 -3.83
C LYS A 372 7.66 0.82 -2.98
N LEU A 373 7.90 1.86 -2.18
CA LEU A 373 6.92 2.36 -1.19
C LEU A 373 5.53 2.68 -1.75
N PRO A 374 5.37 3.38 -2.89
CA PRO A 374 4.04 3.74 -3.39
C PRO A 374 3.14 2.55 -3.70
N VAL A 375 3.73 1.40 -4.05
CA VAL A 375 2.99 0.16 -4.37
C VAL A 375 3.00 -0.85 -3.23
N LEU A 376 3.70 -0.57 -2.13
CA LEU A 376 3.79 -1.44 -0.97
C LEU A 376 2.43 -1.83 -0.37
N PRO A 377 1.39 -0.95 -0.33
CA PRO A 377 0.03 -1.35 0.04
C PRO A 377 -0.55 -2.47 -0.84
N LEU A 378 -0.31 -2.43 -2.15
CA LEU A 378 -0.75 -3.47 -3.08
C LEU A 378 0.00 -4.78 -2.83
N LEU A 379 1.31 -4.72 -2.56
CA LEU A 379 2.11 -5.90 -2.24
C LEU A 379 1.59 -6.60 -0.96
N TYR A 380 1.25 -5.84 0.08
CA TYR A 380 0.69 -6.42 1.30
C TYR A 380 -0.75 -6.92 1.14
N ILE A 381 -1.56 -6.29 0.27
CA ILE A 381 -2.87 -6.83 -0.14
C ILE A 381 -2.69 -8.19 -0.84
N MET A 382 -1.72 -8.31 -1.76
CA MET A 382 -1.39 -9.58 -2.40
C MET A 382 -0.95 -10.63 -1.37
N GLN A 383 -0.13 -10.25 -0.40
CA GLN A 383 0.32 -11.17 0.65
C GLN A 383 -0.84 -11.66 1.52
N GLY A 384 -1.67 -10.75 2.02
CA GLY A 384 -2.83 -11.10 2.83
C GLY A 384 -3.81 -12.01 2.06
N TYR A 385 -4.05 -11.72 0.78
CA TYR A 385 -4.90 -12.55 -0.07
C TYR A 385 -4.32 -13.95 -0.27
N THR A 386 -3.01 -14.03 -0.55
CA THR A 386 -2.28 -15.29 -0.74
C THR A 386 -2.34 -16.15 0.53
N LEU A 387 -2.04 -15.58 1.68
CA LEU A 387 -1.99 -16.29 2.96
C LEU A 387 -3.33 -16.91 3.35
N VAL A 388 -4.43 -16.18 3.16
CA VAL A 388 -5.76 -16.68 3.53
C VAL A 388 -6.18 -17.85 2.62
N TRP A 389 -5.87 -17.79 1.33
CA TRP A 389 -6.10 -18.90 0.39
C TRP A 389 -5.16 -20.09 0.60
N PHE A 390 -3.90 -19.82 0.93
CA PHE A 390 -2.91 -20.86 1.25
C PHE A 390 -3.25 -21.58 2.56
N ALA A 391 -3.73 -20.87 3.58
CA ALA A 391 -4.20 -21.48 4.83
C ALA A 391 -5.36 -22.49 4.58
N ARG A 392 -6.27 -22.19 3.65
CA ARG A 392 -7.32 -23.14 3.22
C ARG A 392 -6.71 -24.39 2.58
N LEU A 393 -5.67 -24.22 1.76
CA LEU A 393 -4.96 -25.34 1.13
C LEU A 393 -4.41 -26.31 2.18
N CYS A 394 -3.74 -25.78 3.22
CA CYS A 394 -3.19 -26.60 4.30
C CYS A 394 -4.26 -27.28 5.17
N ARG A 395 -5.45 -26.69 5.28
CA ARG A 395 -6.55 -27.22 6.10
C ARG A 395 -7.44 -28.24 5.39
N THR A 396 -7.37 -28.32 4.06
CA THR A 396 -8.17 -29.30 3.33
C THR A 396 -7.52 -30.66 3.57
N PRO A 397 -8.13 -31.59 4.35
CA PRO A 397 -7.54 -32.90 4.52
C PRO A 397 -7.36 -33.47 3.12
N VAL A 398 -6.14 -33.88 2.79
CA VAL A 398 -5.91 -34.74 1.63
C VAL A 398 -6.85 -35.91 1.90
N ARG A 399 -7.96 -35.96 1.17
CA ARG A 399 -8.81 -37.13 1.11
C ARG A 399 -7.87 -38.16 0.55
N ARG A 400 -7.12 -38.84 1.44
CA ARG A 400 -6.44 -40.08 1.11
C ARG A 400 -7.58 -40.83 0.44
N SER A 401 -7.43 -41.07 -0.86
CA SER A 401 -8.18 -42.12 -1.51
C SER A 401 -7.91 -43.32 -0.63
N ALA A 402 -8.80 -43.55 0.35
CA ALA A 402 -9.00 -44.87 0.88
C ALA A 402 -9.22 -45.65 -0.39
N ALA A 403 -8.22 -46.43 -0.77
CA ALA A 403 -8.39 -47.52 -1.69
C ALA A 403 -9.71 -48.13 -1.27
N ALA A 404 -10.72 -48.02 -2.15
CA ALA A 404 -11.97 -48.70 -1.91
C ALA A 404 -11.58 -50.13 -1.56
N PRO A 405 -11.95 -50.66 -0.38
CA PRO A 405 -11.85 -52.09 -0.20
C PRO A 405 -12.57 -52.69 -1.41
N MET A 406 -11.83 -53.49 -2.15
CA MET A 406 -12.32 -54.21 -3.32
C MET A 406 -13.38 -55.18 -2.80
N GLU A 407 -14.61 -54.68 -2.63
CA GLU A 407 -15.77 -55.55 -2.44
C GLU A 407 -15.92 -56.32 -3.74
N LEU A 408 -15.46 -57.57 -3.72
CA LEU A 408 -15.89 -58.59 -4.65
C LEU A 408 -17.41 -58.71 -4.54
N THR A 409 -18.15 -57.95 -5.33
CA THR A 409 -19.53 -58.28 -5.67
C THR A 409 -19.50 -59.48 -6.60
N LEU A 410 -19.55 -60.66 -5.99
CA LEU A 410 -19.95 -61.91 -6.62
C LEU A 410 -21.37 -61.73 -7.17
N SER A 411 -21.47 -61.88 -8.48
CA SER A 411 -22.71 -61.92 -9.25
C SER A 411 -23.68 -62.96 -8.70
N THR A 412 -24.91 -62.56 -8.41
CA THR A 412 -26.08 -63.44 -8.58
C THR A 412 -27.19 -62.64 -9.25
N SER A 413 -27.43 -63.02 -10.51
CA SER A 413 -28.53 -62.59 -11.36
C SER A 413 -29.77 -63.43 -11.07
N ILE A 414 -30.84 -62.81 -10.58
CA ILE A 414 -32.24 -63.24 -10.73
C ILE A 414 -33.03 -61.93 -10.67
N GLY A 415 -33.64 -61.40 -11.73
CA GLY A 415 -34.73 -62.00 -12.50
C GLY A 415 -36.06 -61.63 -11.82
N GLY A 416 -36.70 -60.53 -12.23
CA GLY A 416 -37.98 -60.10 -11.66
C GLY A 416 -38.52 -58.84 -12.31
N GLU A 417 -39.39 -59.05 -13.29
CA GLU A 417 -40.22 -58.08 -14.00
C GLU A 417 -41.21 -57.36 -13.07
N GLY A 418 -41.75 -56.24 -13.57
CA GLY A 418 -43.13 -55.83 -13.27
C GLY A 418 -43.32 -54.39 -12.82
N GLU A 419 -44.00 -53.62 -13.68
CA GLU A 419 -45.10 -52.69 -13.34
C GLU A 419 -44.85 -51.54 -12.35
N ASP A 420 -45.50 -50.39 -12.42
CA ASP A 420 -46.23 -49.61 -13.42
C ASP A 420 -46.44 -48.23 -12.76
N ASP A 421 -47.01 -47.30 -13.51
CA ASP A 421 -47.89 -46.24 -13.00
C ASP A 421 -47.37 -44.97 -12.28
N LEU A 422 -47.41 -43.90 -13.10
CA LEU A 422 -48.33 -42.77 -12.96
C LEU A 422 -48.29 -41.85 -11.73
N SER A 423 -48.12 -40.58 -12.09
CA SER A 423 -48.75 -39.38 -11.51
C SER A 423 -48.04 -38.69 -10.33
N ASN A 424 -47.54 -37.47 -10.59
CA ASN A 424 -48.25 -36.30 -10.07
C ASN A 424 -47.78 -34.99 -10.71
N LYS A 425 -48.71 -34.36 -11.44
CA LYS A 425 -48.73 -32.94 -11.77
C LYS A 425 -49.06 -32.12 -10.52
N ARG A 426 -48.25 -31.12 -10.17
CA ARG A 426 -48.66 -29.85 -9.51
C ARG A 426 -47.67 -28.79 -10.00
N ILE A 427 -48.02 -27.87 -10.92
CA ILE A 427 -48.93 -26.71 -10.81
C ILE A 427 -48.79 -26.00 -9.47
N LEU A 428 -48.08 -24.86 -9.48
CA LEU A 428 -48.33 -23.62 -8.71
C LEU A 428 -47.42 -22.52 -9.35
N LYS A 429 -47.88 -21.81 -10.39
CA LYS A 429 -48.39 -20.41 -10.38
C LYS A 429 -48.16 -19.59 -9.10
N GLY A 430 -47.61 -18.38 -9.30
CA GLY A 430 -47.61 -17.22 -8.39
C GLY A 430 -46.24 -16.53 -8.42
N GLY A 431 -45.99 -15.40 -9.10
CA GLY A 431 -46.85 -14.23 -9.31
C GLY A 431 -46.65 -13.27 -8.14
N GLY A 432 -45.73 -12.30 -8.28
CA GLY A 432 -45.41 -11.34 -7.22
C GLY A 432 -44.55 -10.19 -7.71
N ILE A 433 -45.18 -9.28 -8.44
CA ILE A 433 -44.68 -7.93 -8.77
C ILE A 433 -44.84 -7.07 -7.52
N HIS A 434 -43.78 -6.38 -7.09
CA HIS A 434 -43.93 -5.12 -6.36
C HIS A 434 -42.84 -4.14 -6.78
N ALA A 435 -43.28 -3.11 -7.50
CA ALA A 435 -42.64 -1.82 -7.60
C ALA A 435 -43.33 -0.86 -6.60
N GLY A 436 -42.58 0.12 -6.08
CA GLY A 436 -43.15 1.32 -5.49
C GLY A 436 -42.49 1.81 -4.20
N SER A 437 -41.44 2.63 -4.35
CA SER A 437 -41.32 4.01 -3.82
C SER A 437 -39.85 4.44 -3.79
#